data_AF-A0A968A875-F1
#
_entry.id   AF-A0A968A875-F1
#
_cell.length_a   1.000
_cell.length_b   1.000
_cell.length_c   1.000
_cell.angle_alpha   90.00
_cell.angle_beta   90.00
_cell.angle_gamma   90.00
#
_symmetry.space_group_name_H-M   'P 1'
#
loop_
_entity.id
_entity.type
_entity.pdbx_description
1 polymer ?
#
loop_
_entity_poly.entity_id
_entity_poly.type
_entity_poly.pdbx_seq_one_letter_code
_entity_poly.pdbx_strand_id
1 'polypeptide(L)'
;CPLQVSFTPEFAERLQMDIQIDNMNVHNPHGGGNTYELERALGEDMLLTSVGWANSYYLDDKPYIDEWGIGWDVSSYQTPFGIGHYTEIVGHPLEDDANIDNYCPPDPNRSELYEDSAQLIRDYKDEYWIVGVTVTTIFETAWALRGLEQMLIDMSMNPDLADRILQIPYEYHLTAAKKLV
;
A
#
# COMPACT_ATOMS: atom_id res chain seq x y z
N CYS A 1 22.97 5.54 14.07
CA CYS A 1 21.89 5.96 13.16
C CYS A 1 20.74 4.99 13.35
N PRO A 2 19.48 5.45 13.36
CA PRO A 2 18.35 4.53 13.42
C PRO A 2 18.37 3.60 12.19
N LEU A 3 18.11 2.32 12.42
CA LEU A 3 18.01 1.25 11.42
C LEU A 3 16.54 0.95 11.12
N GLN A 4 16.23 0.82 9.83
CA GLN A 4 14.99 0.21 9.35
C GLN A 4 15.25 -0.50 8.02
N VAL A 5 14.66 -1.68 7.86
CA VAL A 5 14.80 -2.54 6.69
C VAL A 5 13.42 -3.07 6.31
N SER A 6 13.15 -3.19 5.01
CA SER A 6 11.94 -3.81 4.48
C SER A 6 12.30 -4.97 3.56
N PHE A 7 11.39 -5.93 3.41
CA PHE A 7 11.64 -7.19 2.72
C PHE A 7 10.58 -7.44 1.66
N THR A 8 10.93 -8.14 0.58
CA THR A 8 9.87 -8.74 -0.27
C THR A 8 9.20 -9.87 0.51
N PRO A 9 7.91 -10.17 0.24
CA PRO A 9 7.17 -11.19 0.99
C PRO A 9 7.90 -12.54 1.07
N GLU A 10 8.51 -12.99 -0.02
CA GLU A 10 9.21 -14.27 -0.09
C GLU A 10 10.53 -14.28 0.71
N PHE A 11 11.20 -13.12 0.76
CA PHE A 11 12.40 -12.99 1.57
C PHE A 11 12.05 -12.99 3.06
N ALA A 12 10.98 -12.29 3.43
CA ALA A 12 10.47 -12.25 4.81
C ALA A 12 10.09 -13.66 5.29
N GLU A 13 9.32 -14.41 4.50
CA GLU A 13 8.90 -15.79 4.83
C GLU A 13 10.11 -16.69 5.10
N ARG A 14 11.10 -16.68 4.20
CA ARG A 14 12.31 -17.49 4.39
C ARG A 14 13.10 -17.05 5.61
N LEU A 15 13.24 -15.73 5.82
CA LEU A 15 14.00 -15.21 6.96
C LEU A 15 13.32 -15.57 8.29
N GLN A 16 11.99 -15.54 8.36
CA GLN A 16 11.21 -16.00 9.52
C GLN A 16 11.49 -17.48 9.83
N MET A 17 11.54 -18.35 8.81
CA MET A 17 11.90 -19.76 8.98
C MET A 17 13.33 -19.93 9.52
N ASP A 18 14.29 -19.17 8.99
CA ASP A 18 15.70 -19.25 9.39
C ASP A 18 15.93 -18.81 10.85
N ILE A 19 15.14 -17.84 11.34
CA ILE A 19 15.25 -17.31 12.71
C ILE A 19 14.20 -17.90 13.69
N GLN A 20 13.43 -18.91 13.25
CA GLN A 20 12.47 -19.66 14.07
C GLN A 20 11.33 -18.80 14.66
N ILE A 21 10.77 -17.90 13.85
CA ILE A 21 9.52 -17.21 14.18
C ILE A 21 8.35 -18.04 13.66
N ASP A 22 7.49 -18.52 14.58
CA ASP A 22 6.40 -19.47 14.28
C ASP A 22 5.16 -18.84 13.61
N ASN A 23 5.14 -17.51 13.42
CA ASN A 23 3.95 -16.78 12.98
C ASN A 23 3.97 -16.58 11.45
N MET A 24 3.31 -17.48 10.72
CA MET A 24 3.28 -17.55 9.24
C MET A 24 2.26 -16.61 8.58
N ASN A 25 1.99 -15.43 9.17
CA ASN A 25 1.11 -14.45 8.51
C ASN A 25 1.81 -13.86 7.28
N VAL A 26 1.04 -13.60 6.22
CA VAL A 26 1.54 -12.99 4.98
C VAL A 26 2.16 -11.63 5.30
N HIS A 27 3.44 -11.44 4.94
CA HIS A 27 4.14 -10.17 5.12
C HIS A 27 3.80 -9.21 3.98
N ASN A 28 3.13 -8.10 4.31
CA ASN A 28 2.97 -6.97 3.39
C ASN A 28 3.96 -5.86 3.76
N PRO A 29 4.98 -5.57 2.91
CA PRO A 29 5.98 -4.53 3.19
C PRO A 29 5.38 -3.13 3.21
N HIS A 30 4.17 -2.96 2.69
CA HIS A 30 3.42 -1.71 2.70
C HIS A 30 2.41 -1.65 3.84
N GLY A 31 2.47 -2.53 4.84
CA GLY A 31 1.58 -2.58 6.01
C GLY A 31 0.25 -3.29 5.78
N GLY A 32 -0.69 -3.18 6.73
CA GLY A 32 -1.96 -3.93 6.70
C GLY A 32 -1.81 -5.39 7.16
N GLY A 33 -1.64 -5.59 8.47
CA GLY A 33 -1.49 -6.92 9.07
C GLY A 33 -0.05 -7.38 9.37
N ASN A 34 0.96 -6.50 9.21
CA ASN A 34 2.33 -6.83 9.62
C ASN A 34 2.43 -7.00 11.15
N THR A 35 3.09 -8.06 11.62
CA THR A 35 3.21 -8.41 13.06
C THR A 35 4.36 -7.70 13.76
N TYR A 36 5.28 -7.10 12.99
CA TYR A 36 6.51 -6.46 13.48
C TYR A 36 7.47 -7.41 14.23
N GLU A 37 7.23 -8.73 14.19
CA GLU A 37 8.09 -9.71 14.88
C GLU A 37 9.47 -9.80 14.24
N LEU A 38 9.53 -9.74 12.91
CA LEU A 38 10.77 -9.83 12.15
C LEU A 38 11.66 -8.60 12.41
N GLU A 39 11.10 -7.41 12.31
CA GLU A 39 11.77 -6.12 12.53
C GLU A 39 12.35 -6.06 13.96
N ARG A 40 11.58 -6.49 14.96
CA ARG A 40 12.03 -6.54 16.35
C ARG A 40 13.12 -7.59 16.57
N ALA A 41 13.00 -8.77 15.96
CA ALA A 41 14.03 -9.81 16.05
C ALA A 41 15.36 -9.38 15.41
N LEU A 42 15.31 -8.54 14.38
CA LEU A 42 16.48 -7.97 13.71
C LEU A 42 17.07 -6.74 14.43
N GLY A 43 16.40 -6.25 15.48
CA GLY A 43 16.84 -5.09 16.24
C GLY A 43 16.70 -3.78 15.47
N GLU A 44 15.67 -3.66 14.64
CA GLU A 44 15.34 -2.38 13.98
C GLU A 44 14.86 -1.34 14.99
N ASP A 45 15.20 -0.07 14.75
CA ASP A 45 14.88 1.03 15.65
C ASP A 45 13.47 1.61 15.37
N MET A 46 12.90 1.35 14.19
CA MET A 46 11.67 1.97 13.73
C MET A 46 10.64 0.94 13.28
N LEU A 47 9.37 1.12 13.64
CA LEU A 47 8.24 0.32 13.19
C LEU A 47 7.31 1.18 12.33
N LEU A 48 7.06 0.73 11.10
CA LEU A 48 6.28 1.47 10.10
C LEU A 48 4.85 0.95 10.04
N THR A 49 3.88 1.84 10.16
CA THR A 49 2.45 1.53 9.94
C THR A 49 1.90 2.44 8.85
N SER A 50 0.94 1.93 8.07
CA SER A 50 0.50 2.59 6.86
C SER A 50 -1.01 2.57 6.68
N VAL A 51 -1.52 3.63 6.07
CA VAL A 51 -2.88 3.71 5.56
C VAL A 51 -2.80 4.40 4.20
N GLY A 52 -3.32 3.75 3.17
CA GLY A 52 -3.20 4.27 1.81
C GLY A 52 -3.51 3.20 0.77
N TRP A 53 -3.58 3.63 -0.48
CA TRP A 53 -3.80 2.71 -1.59
C TRP A 53 -2.69 1.67 -1.75
N ALA A 54 -1.44 1.97 -1.36
CA ALA A 54 -0.35 0.97 -1.33
C ALA A 54 -0.69 -0.30 -0.52
N ASN A 55 -1.58 -0.23 0.46
CA ASN A 55 -2.01 -1.40 1.23
C ASN A 55 -2.76 -2.42 0.36
N SER A 56 -3.19 -2.03 -0.85
CA SER A 56 -3.87 -2.89 -1.82
C SER A 56 -2.93 -3.76 -2.68
N TYR A 57 -1.60 -3.60 -2.61
CA TYR A 57 -0.67 -4.25 -3.56
C TYR A 57 -0.60 -5.77 -3.48
N TYR A 58 -0.97 -6.38 -2.35
CA TYR A 58 -0.82 -7.82 -2.11
C TYR A 58 -2.04 -8.43 -1.41
N LEU A 59 -3.25 -8.04 -1.85
CA LEU A 59 -4.50 -8.51 -1.21
C LEU A 59 -4.81 -9.99 -1.45
N ASP A 60 -4.36 -10.57 -2.56
CA ASP A 60 -4.62 -11.97 -2.93
C ASP A 60 -3.48 -12.55 -3.80
N ASP A 61 -3.45 -13.88 -3.93
CA ASP A 61 -2.53 -14.64 -4.78
C ASP A 61 -3.06 -14.88 -6.22
N LYS A 62 -4.25 -14.35 -6.51
CA LYS A 62 -4.95 -14.41 -7.80
C LYS A 62 -5.38 -13.01 -8.26
N PRO A 63 -5.80 -12.82 -9.51
CA PRO A 63 -6.32 -11.55 -9.96
C PRO A 63 -7.47 -11.04 -9.06
N TYR A 64 -7.42 -9.77 -8.68
CA TYR A 64 -8.40 -9.14 -7.79
C TYR A 64 -8.73 -7.72 -8.23
N ILE A 65 -9.79 -7.15 -7.64
CA ILE A 65 -10.13 -5.74 -7.74
C ILE A 65 -10.08 -5.18 -6.33
N ASP A 66 -9.32 -4.10 -6.13
CA ASP A 66 -9.22 -3.45 -4.83
C ASP A 66 -10.44 -2.57 -4.51
N GLU A 67 -10.46 -1.97 -3.33
CA GLU A 67 -11.57 -1.10 -2.92
C GLU A 67 -11.69 0.20 -3.72
N TRP A 68 -10.64 0.59 -4.43
CA TRP A 68 -10.64 1.74 -5.34
C TRP A 68 -11.23 1.38 -6.71
N GLY A 69 -11.52 0.10 -6.96
CA GLY A 69 -11.98 -0.41 -8.25
C GLY A 69 -10.84 -0.67 -9.24
N ILE A 70 -9.58 -0.63 -8.79
CA ILE A 70 -8.41 -0.89 -9.63
C ILE A 70 -8.25 -2.41 -9.75
N GLY A 71 -8.08 -2.88 -10.98
CA GLY A 71 -7.89 -4.30 -11.29
C GLY A 71 -6.41 -4.68 -11.23
N TRP A 72 -6.12 -5.80 -10.60
CA TRP A 72 -4.78 -6.33 -10.38
C TRP A 72 -4.65 -7.75 -10.94
N ASP A 73 -3.56 -8.02 -11.65
CA ASP A 73 -3.13 -9.37 -12.03
C ASP A 73 -1.91 -9.77 -11.20
N VAL A 74 -1.69 -11.08 -11.01
CA VAL A 74 -0.59 -11.61 -10.20
C VAL A 74 0.38 -12.36 -11.10
N SER A 75 1.59 -11.82 -11.22
CA SER A 75 2.63 -12.35 -12.09
C SER A 75 3.71 -13.08 -11.29
N SER A 76 3.93 -14.36 -11.61
CA SER A 76 5.01 -15.15 -11.01
C SER A 76 6.36 -14.91 -11.68
N TYR A 77 7.45 -14.92 -10.90
CA TYR A 77 8.82 -14.92 -11.40
C TYR A 77 9.69 -15.94 -10.65
N GLN A 78 10.72 -16.44 -11.33
CA GLN A 78 11.67 -17.41 -10.75
C GLN A 78 12.95 -16.70 -10.32
N THR A 79 13.41 -16.98 -9.11
CA THR A 79 14.74 -16.59 -8.61
C THR A 79 15.57 -17.84 -8.27
N PRO A 80 16.89 -17.71 -8.02
CA PRO A 80 17.69 -18.79 -7.43
C PRO A 80 17.20 -19.27 -6.05
N PHE A 81 16.29 -18.51 -5.43
CA PHE A 81 15.81 -18.71 -4.07
C PHE A 81 14.38 -19.22 -3.98
N GLY A 82 13.67 -19.34 -5.12
CA GLY A 82 12.26 -19.75 -5.15
C GLY A 82 11.44 -18.97 -6.17
N ILE A 83 10.14 -19.27 -6.22
CA ILE A 83 9.15 -18.53 -7.00
C ILE A 83 8.67 -17.36 -6.13
N GLY A 84 8.65 -16.17 -6.70
CA GLY A 84 8.00 -15.01 -6.11
C GLY A 84 6.89 -14.47 -7.00
N HIS A 85 6.14 -13.50 -6.47
CA HIS A 85 5.00 -12.90 -7.17
C HIS A 85 5.03 -11.38 -7.00
N TYR A 86 4.61 -10.68 -8.04
CA TYR A 86 4.30 -9.24 -7.98
C TYR A 86 2.94 -9.01 -8.62
N THR A 87 2.34 -7.89 -8.28
CA THR A 87 1.05 -7.49 -8.83
C THR A 87 1.23 -6.41 -9.88
N GLU A 88 0.43 -6.49 -10.93
CA GLU A 88 0.41 -5.56 -12.05
C GLU A 88 -0.98 -4.95 -12.16
N ILE A 89 -1.02 -3.66 -12.45
CA ILE A 89 -2.29 -2.96 -12.64
C ILE A 89 -2.78 -3.26 -14.06
N VAL A 90 -3.97 -3.85 -14.16
CA VAL A 90 -4.57 -4.30 -15.43
C VAL A 90 -5.97 -3.72 -15.69
N GLY A 91 -6.55 -3.01 -14.72
CA GLY A 91 -7.87 -2.37 -14.85
C GLY A 91 -7.92 -1.00 -14.20
N HIS A 92 -8.47 -0.02 -14.91
CA HIS A 92 -8.50 1.39 -14.53
C HIS A 92 -9.95 1.90 -14.47
N PRO A 93 -10.52 2.20 -13.28
CA PRO A 93 -11.92 2.61 -13.16
C PRO A 93 -12.25 3.91 -13.89
N LEU A 94 -11.26 4.77 -14.12
CA LEU A 94 -11.40 6.06 -14.81
C LEU A 94 -10.85 6.04 -16.24
N GLU A 95 -10.66 4.87 -16.86
CA GLU A 95 -10.23 4.77 -18.27
C GLU A 95 -11.20 5.52 -19.21
N ASP A 96 -12.51 5.37 -18.99
CA ASP A 96 -13.56 6.10 -19.71
C ASP A 96 -13.93 7.41 -18.98
N ASP A 97 -13.89 8.53 -19.71
CA ASP A 97 -14.30 9.85 -19.21
C ASP A 97 -15.70 9.85 -18.59
N ALA A 98 -16.61 9.01 -19.09
CA ALA A 98 -17.98 8.89 -18.57
C ALA A 98 -18.05 8.40 -17.11
N ASN A 99 -16.99 7.75 -16.61
CA ASN A 99 -16.93 7.24 -15.25
C ASN A 99 -16.46 8.29 -14.24
N ILE A 100 -15.77 9.34 -14.68
CA ILE A 100 -15.11 10.32 -13.80
C ILE A 100 -16.10 11.04 -12.90
N ASP A 101 -17.23 11.49 -13.45
CA ASP A 101 -18.22 12.27 -12.70
C ASP A 101 -18.99 11.42 -11.67
N ASN A 102 -18.97 10.09 -11.80
CA ASN A 102 -19.72 9.16 -10.95
C ASN A 102 -18.84 8.31 -10.03
N TYR A 103 -17.52 8.47 -10.11
CA TYR A 103 -16.59 7.72 -9.28
C TYR A 103 -16.66 8.15 -7.81
N CYS A 104 -16.73 7.16 -6.92
CA CYS A 104 -16.68 7.38 -5.47
C CYS A 104 -15.42 6.71 -4.92
N PRO A 105 -14.42 7.47 -4.43
CA PRO A 105 -13.26 6.87 -3.77
C PRO A 105 -13.68 6.20 -2.44
N PRO A 106 -12.86 5.28 -1.91
CA PRO A 106 -13.04 4.73 -0.57
C PRO A 106 -13.09 5.83 0.50
N ASP A 107 -13.81 5.59 1.60
CA ASP A 107 -13.87 6.56 2.71
C ASP A 107 -12.63 6.46 3.60
N PRO A 108 -11.78 7.51 3.69
CA PRO A 108 -10.61 7.53 4.58
C PRO A 108 -11.01 7.69 6.06
N ASN A 109 -12.30 7.87 6.39
CA ASN A 109 -12.76 8.05 7.76
C ASN A 109 -13.15 6.77 8.49
N ARG A 110 -13.19 5.65 7.78
CA ARG A 110 -13.38 4.30 8.34
C ARG A 110 -12.40 4.04 9.48
N SER A 111 -12.91 3.65 10.64
CA SER A 111 -12.10 3.50 11.85
C SER A 111 -11.17 2.30 11.77
N GLU A 112 -11.62 1.24 11.09
CA GLU A 112 -10.89 -0.02 10.88
C GLU A 112 -9.55 0.19 10.17
N LEU A 113 -9.41 1.25 9.36
CA LEU A 113 -8.16 1.59 8.70
C LEU A 113 -7.03 1.91 9.69
N TYR A 114 -7.36 2.37 10.90
CA TYR A 114 -6.39 2.88 11.87
C TYR A 114 -6.23 1.98 13.10
N GLU A 115 -6.97 0.86 13.18
CA GLU A 115 -6.96 -0.03 14.34
C GLU A 115 -5.59 -0.66 14.57
N ASP A 116 -4.96 -1.16 13.50
CA ASP A 116 -3.61 -1.75 13.54
C ASP A 116 -2.56 -0.73 13.98
N SER A 117 -2.61 0.49 13.41
CA SER A 117 -1.71 1.58 13.80
C SER A 117 -1.88 1.96 15.27
N ALA A 118 -3.13 2.05 15.73
CA ALA A 118 -3.41 2.36 17.13
C ALA A 118 -2.94 1.24 18.07
N GLN A 119 -3.04 -0.03 17.66
CA GLN A 119 -2.50 -1.17 18.41
C GLN A 119 -0.96 -1.11 18.47
N LEU A 120 -0.29 -0.88 17.33
CA LEU A 120 1.16 -0.72 17.26
C LEU A 120 1.66 0.38 18.22
N ILE A 121 1.03 1.56 18.18
CA ILE A 121 1.39 2.67 19.07
C ILE A 121 1.20 2.29 20.55
N ARG A 122 0.09 1.63 20.89
CA ARG A 122 -0.17 1.21 22.27
C ARG A 122 0.90 0.26 22.80
N ASP A 123 1.33 -0.67 21.95
CA ASP A 123 2.19 -1.78 22.37
C ASP A 123 3.67 -1.41 22.35
N TYR A 124 4.10 -0.54 21.44
CA TYR A 124 5.52 -0.41 21.10
C TYR A 124 6.10 1.01 21.13
N LYS A 125 5.29 2.07 21.30
CA LYS A 125 5.79 3.46 21.23
C LYS A 125 6.85 3.84 22.27
N ASP A 126 6.89 3.13 23.40
CA ASP A 126 7.82 3.41 24.49
C ASP A 126 9.20 2.75 24.24
N GLU A 127 9.29 1.84 23.27
CA GLU A 127 10.50 1.08 22.91
C GLU A 127 10.99 1.40 21.49
N TYR A 128 10.09 1.74 20.56
CA TYR A 128 10.39 1.95 19.13
C TYR A 128 9.89 3.31 18.62
N TRP A 129 10.57 3.84 17.60
CA TRP A 129 10.05 4.97 16.84
C TRP A 129 8.94 4.49 15.90
N ILE A 130 7.71 4.97 16.12
CA ILE A 130 6.59 4.63 15.25
C ILE A 130 6.51 5.63 14.10
N VAL A 131 6.51 5.12 12.87
CA VAL A 131 6.45 5.93 11.65
C VAL A 131 5.15 5.66 10.92
N GLY A 132 4.31 6.68 10.81
CA GLY A 132 3.14 6.66 9.93
C GLY A 132 3.54 6.87 8.48
N VAL A 133 3.07 5.99 7.59
CA VAL A 133 3.46 5.94 6.19
C VAL A 133 2.23 6.05 5.30
N THR A 134 2.13 7.16 4.56
CA THR A 134 1.19 7.34 3.46
C THR A 134 1.97 7.48 2.17
N VAL A 135 2.14 6.38 1.43
CA VAL A 135 2.89 6.32 0.16
C VAL A 135 1.94 6.14 -1.01
N THR A 136 2.48 6.26 -2.22
CA THR A 136 1.76 6.11 -3.49
C THR A 136 0.49 6.96 -3.55
N THR A 137 0.61 8.23 -3.18
CA THR A 137 -0.53 9.09 -2.88
C THR A 137 -1.12 9.73 -4.15
N ILE A 138 -0.62 10.90 -4.55
CA ILE A 138 -1.30 11.75 -5.53
C ILE A 138 -1.14 11.19 -6.94
N PHE A 139 0.10 11.11 -7.44
CA PHE A 139 0.35 10.72 -8.81
C PHE A 139 0.15 9.23 -9.03
N GLU A 140 0.67 8.40 -8.11
CA GLU A 140 0.63 6.95 -8.24
C GLU A 140 -0.80 6.39 -8.24
N THR A 141 -1.64 6.76 -7.26
CA THR A 141 -3.04 6.34 -7.28
C THR A 141 -3.79 6.98 -8.46
N ALA A 142 -3.52 8.23 -8.83
CA ALA A 142 -4.23 8.86 -9.96
C ALA A 142 -3.97 8.13 -11.28
N TRP A 143 -2.73 7.75 -11.57
CA TRP A 143 -2.44 7.00 -12.78
C TRP A 143 -2.94 5.55 -12.69
N ALA A 144 -3.00 4.96 -11.51
CA ALA A 144 -3.65 3.65 -11.33
C ALA A 144 -5.16 3.71 -11.60
N LEU A 145 -5.82 4.81 -11.25
CA LEU A 145 -7.23 5.03 -11.55
C LEU A 145 -7.48 5.27 -13.04
N ARG A 146 -6.61 6.04 -13.71
CA ARG A 146 -6.81 6.56 -15.07
C ARG A 146 -6.10 5.79 -16.19
N GLY A 147 -5.03 5.08 -15.86
CA GLY A 147 -4.03 4.60 -16.80
C GLY A 147 -2.89 5.60 -16.98
N LEU A 148 -1.63 5.13 -16.94
CA LEU A 148 -0.44 5.99 -16.96
C LEU A 148 -0.33 6.86 -18.21
N GLU A 149 -0.50 6.26 -19.39
CA GLU A 149 -0.41 6.99 -20.65
C GLU A 149 -1.47 8.10 -20.72
N GLN A 150 -2.73 7.77 -20.40
CA GLN A 150 -3.82 8.74 -20.44
C GLN A 150 -3.65 9.83 -19.37
N MET A 151 -3.21 9.49 -18.16
CA MET A 151 -2.91 10.47 -17.10
C MET A 151 -1.85 11.49 -17.56
N LEU A 152 -0.77 11.02 -18.21
CA LEU A 152 0.27 11.90 -18.75
C LEU A 152 -0.22 12.77 -19.91
N ILE A 153 -1.09 12.22 -20.79
CA ILE A 153 -1.75 12.99 -21.85
C ILE A 153 -2.65 14.06 -21.24
N ASP A 154 -3.47 13.72 -20.25
CA ASP A 154 -4.41 14.63 -19.59
C ASP A 154 -3.66 15.79 -18.93
N MET A 155 -2.53 15.53 -18.25
CA MET A 155 -1.70 16.59 -17.66
C MET A 155 -1.20 17.61 -18.69
N SER A 156 -0.97 17.20 -19.95
CA SER A 156 -0.50 18.11 -21.01
C SER A 156 -1.64 18.74 -21.81
N MET A 157 -2.73 18.00 -22.03
CA MET A 157 -3.77 18.35 -23.00
C MET A 157 -5.05 18.88 -22.34
N ASN A 158 -5.31 18.48 -21.10
CA ASN A 158 -6.50 18.87 -20.35
C ASN A 158 -6.18 18.99 -18.84
N PRO A 159 -5.43 20.04 -18.44
CA PRO A 159 -4.94 20.19 -17.06
C PRO A 159 -6.08 20.29 -16.03
N ASP A 160 -7.24 20.84 -16.40
CA ASP A 160 -8.40 20.91 -15.51
C ASP A 160 -8.96 19.50 -15.21
N LEU A 161 -8.97 18.60 -16.20
CA LEU A 161 -9.35 17.20 -15.98
C LEU A 161 -8.31 16.47 -15.15
N ALA A 162 -7.02 16.65 -15.46
CA ALA A 162 -5.93 16.05 -14.71
C ALA A 162 -5.96 16.46 -13.23
N ASP A 163 -6.19 17.75 -12.95
CA ASP A 163 -6.32 18.28 -11.58
C ASP A 163 -7.46 17.60 -10.82
N ARG A 164 -8.63 17.44 -11.46
CA ARG A 164 -9.76 16.71 -10.88
C ARG A 164 -9.42 15.27 -10.53
N ILE A 165 -8.69 14.57 -11.40
CA ILE A 165 -8.28 13.18 -11.16
C ILE A 165 -7.24 13.11 -10.03
N LEU A 166 -6.25 14.01 -10.02
CA LEU A 166 -5.21 14.09 -8.97
C LEU A 166 -5.78 14.48 -7.60
N GLN A 167 -6.87 15.24 -7.58
CA GLN A 167 -7.55 15.67 -6.36
C GLN A 167 -8.18 14.47 -5.61
N ILE A 168 -8.66 13.45 -6.33
CA ILE A 168 -9.29 12.25 -5.74
C ILE A 168 -8.36 11.57 -4.71
N PRO A 169 -7.16 11.09 -5.08
CA PRO A 169 -6.28 10.48 -4.10
C PRO A 169 -5.62 11.49 -3.17
N TYR A 170 -5.47 12.75 -3.56
CA TYR A 170 -4.99 13.80 -2.64
C TYR A 170 -5.88 13.92 -1.41
N GLU A 171 -7.20 14.02 -1.58
CA GLU A 171 -8.15 14.19 -0.48
C GLU A 171 -8.17 12.98 0.46
N TYR A 172 -8.14 11.78 -0.12
CA TYR A 172 -8.04 10.53 0.64
C TYR A 172 -6.76 10.49 1.48
N HIS A 173 -5.60 10.63 0.83
CA HIS A 173 -4.32 10.44 1.48
C HIS A 173 -3.97 11.58 2.45
N LEU A 174 -4.46 12.81 2.20
CA LEU A 174 -4.37 13.90 3.18
C LEU A 174 -5.14 13.57 4.45
N THR A 175 -6.35 13.02 4.31
CA THR A 175 -7.17 12.63 5.46
C THR A 175 -6.54 11.47 6.22
N ALA A 176 -6.05 10.46 5.49
CA ALA A 176 -5.30 9.34 6.07
C ALA A 176 -4.06 9.83 6.84
N ALA A 177 -3.23 10.67 6.23
CA ALA A 177 -2.00 11.19 6.85
C ALA A 177 -2.25 12.05 8.09
N LYS A 178 -3.37 12.77 8.16
CA LYS A 178 -3.73 13.56 9.36
C LYS A 178 -4.19 12.71 10.54
N LYS A 179 -4.66 11.49 10.27
CA LYS A 179 -5.19 10.58 11.29
C LYS A 179 -4.19 9.50 11.69
N LEU A 180 -3.30 9.14 10.77
CA LEU A 180 -2.27 8.15 10.98
C LEU A 180 -1.20 8.73 11.92
N VAL A 181 -1.07 8.09 13.09
CA VAL A 181 -0.16 8.37 14.22
C VAL A 181 -0.32 9.71 14.94
#